data_AF-A0A847T791-F1
#
_entry.id   AF-A0A847T791-F1
#
_cell.length_a   1.000
_cell.length_b   1.000
_cell.length_c   1.000
_cell.angle_alpha   90.00
_cell.angle_beta   90.00
_cell.angle_gamma   90.00
#
_symmetry.space_group_name_H-M   'P 1'
#
loop_
_entity.id
_entity.type
_entity.pdbx_description
1 polymer ?
#
loop_
_entity_poly.entity_id
_entity_poly.type
_entity_poly.pdbx_seq_one_letter_code
_entity_poly.pdbx_strand_id
1 'polypeptide(L)'
;MSDPVIALHAVKKNYQDVPILDIPRLELSKGIYWLQGENGAGKTTCMKVMAGLIPFKGEILLQGNVSSRQHPVQFRRLINYAEAEPLYPSFLTGRDLLELYLNTKGGDREEIQDISERMGVDIYVNNPVSSYSSGMLKKLSLLLAFTGTPALILLDEPLITIDTRALMVLYDLIRTYSAKGVSFCITSHQALDEEELTVTGTLKVAHKNITLS
;
A
#
# COMPACT_ATOMS: atom_id res chain seq x y z
N MET A 1 7.53 24.76 5.84
CA MET A 1 6.74 23.71 5.17
C MET A 1 7.26 22.38 5.69
N SER A 2 6.40 21.45 6.08
CA SER A 2 6.85 20.10 6.47
C SER A 2 7.33 19.34 5.25
N ASP A 3 8.37 18.52 5.41
CA ASP A 3 8.88 17.70 4.32
C ASP A 3 7.80 16.76 3.75
N PRO A 4 7.79 16.51 2.43
CA PRO A 4 6.83 15.60 1.81
C PRO A 4 7.01 14.17 2.35
N VAL A 5 5.91 13.44 2.52
CA VAL A 5 5.97 12.02 2.89
C VAL A 5 6.57 11.21 1.75
N ILE A 6 6.24 11.56 0.50
CA ILE A 6 6.82 10.98 -0.70
C ILE A 6 7.01 12.05 -1.78
N ALA A 7 8.16 12.03 -2.44
CA ALA A 7 8.49 12.88 -3.58
C ALA A 7 9.00 12.02 -4.74
N LEU A 8 8.42 12.21 -5.92
CA LEU A 8 8.79 11.54 -7.17
C LEU A 8 9.44 12.57 -8.08
N HIS A 9 10.67 12.30 -8.53
CA HIS A 9 11.45 13.18 -9.41
C HIS A 9 11.80 12.47 -10.72
N ALA A 10 11.27 13.00 -11.83
CA ALA A 10 11.48 12.48 -13.19
C ALA A 10 11.23 10.97 -13.31
N VAL A 11 10.16 10.49 -12.67
CA VAL A 11 9.83 9.06 -12.62
C VAL A 11 9.24 8.61 -13.96
N LYS A 12 9.93 7.69 -14.63
CA LYS A 12 9.43 7.07 -15.86
C LYS A 12 9.35 5.56 -15.73
N LYS A 13 8.24 4.98 -16.21
CA LYS A 13 8.05 3.54 -16.27
C LYS A 13 7.56 3.12 -17.65
N ASN A 14 8.33 2.22 -18.26
CA ASN A 14 7.96 1.53 -19.49
C ASN A 14 7.85 0.03 -19.23
N TYR A 15 6.97 -0.64 -19.97
CA TYR A 15 7.05 -2.08 -20.21
C TYR A 15 7.45 -2.26 -21.66
N GLN A 16 8.62 -2.86 -21.89
CA GLN A 16 9.27 -2.84 -23.20
C GLN A 16 9.35 -1.38 -23.71
N ASP A 17 8.82 -1.11 -24.90
CA ASP A 17 8.82 0.22 -25.51
C ASP A 17 7.53 1.01 -25.25
N VAL A 18 6.61 0.48 -24.44
CA VAL A 18 5.34 1.13 -24.12
C VAL A 18 5.49 1.96 -22.84
N PRO A 19 5.44 3.31 -22.92
CA PRO A 19 5.48 4.16 -21.74
C PRO A 19 4.15 4.11 -20.99
N ILE A 20 4.21 3.78 -19.70
CA ILE A 20 3.07 3.73 -18.79
C ILE A 20 3.03 4.94 -17.87
N LEU A 21 4.19 5.37 -17.36
CA LEU A 21 4.32 6.55 -16.50
C LEU A 21 5.43 7.47 -17.00
N ASP A 22 5.17 8.78 -16.99
CA ASP A 22 6.11 9.87 -17.22
C ASP A 22 5.74 11.03 -16.28
N ILE A 23 6.20 10.93 -15.03
CA ILE A 23 5.87 11.84 -13.94
C ILE A 23 7.06 12.79 -13.75
N PRO A 24 6.97 14.06 -14.18
CA PRO A 24 8.08 15.00 -14.07
C PRO A 24 8.39 15.33 -12.61
N ARG A 25 7.35 15.61 -11.81
CA ARG A 25 7.45 15.88 -10.38
C ARG A 25 6.10 15.62 -9.70
N LEU A 26 6.12 14.98 -8.54
CA LEU A 26 4.97 14.85 -7.66
C LEU A 26 5.46 14.84 -6.21
N GLU A 27 4.87 15.66 -5.35
CA GLU A 27 5.19 15.71 -3.93
C GLU A 27 3.89 15.63 -3.14
N LEU A 28 3.83 14.70 -2.20
CA LEU A 28 2.69 14.53 -1.31
C LEU A 28 3.13 14.86 0.11
N SER A 29 2.36 15.69 0.80
CA SER A 29 2.49 15.88 2.25
C SER A 29 1.98 14.64 2.98
N LYS A 30 2.10 14.62 4.32
CA LYS A 30 1.44 13.58 5.12
C LYS A 30 -0.08 13.66 4.92
N GLY A 31 -0.74 12.51 4.80
CA GLY A 31 -2.19 12.46 4.60
C GLY A 31 -2.69 11.16 3.98
N ILE A 32 -4.00 11.13 3.70
CA ILE A 32 -4.67 10.03 3.02
C ILE A 32 -5.03 10.51 1.60
N TYR A 33 -4.52 9.83 0.59
CA TYR A 33 -4.75 10.19 -0.81
C TYR A 33 -5.55 9.12 -1.52
N TRP A 34 -6.52 9.54 -2.33
CA TRP A 34 -7.27 8.65 -3.20
C TRP A 34 -6.69 8.70 -4.61
N LEU A 35 -6.13 7.58 -5.08
CA LEU A 35 -5.60 7.43 -6.42
C LEU A 35 -6.69 6.91 -7.38
N GLN A 36 -7.16 7.80 -8.24
CA GLN A 36 -8.18 7.57 -9.24
C GLN A 36 -7.60 7.50 -10.67
N GLY A 37 -8.38 6.94 -11.58
CA GLY A 37 -8.06 6.83 -13.00
C GLY A 37 -8.84 5.70 -13.65
N GLU A 38 -8.95 5.72 -14.97
CA GLU A 38 -9.63 4.67 -15.73
C GLU A 38 -8.93 3.31 -15.60
N ASN A 39 -9.61 2.24 -16.01
CA ASN A 39 -9.00 0.91 -16.10
C ASN A 39 -7.86 0.94 -17.12
N GLY A 40 -6.71 0.40 -16.75
CA GLY A 40 -5.51 0.45 -17.59
C GLY A 40 -4.75 1.79 -17.58
N ALA A 41 -5.21 2.82 -16.84
CA ALA A 41 -4.52 4.10 -16.75
C ALA A 41 -3.12 4.02 -16.09
N GLY A 42 -2.82 2.91 -15.40
CA GLY A 42 -1.51 2.68 -14.77
C GLY A 42 -1.50 2.84 -13.25
N LYS A 43 -2.65 2.83 -12.56
CA LYS A 43 -2.76 2.96 -11.09
C LYS A 43 -1.91 1.93 -10.32
N THR A 44 -2.11 0.64 -10.58
CA THR A 44 -1.31 -0.45 -9.98
C THR A 44 0.17 -0.32 -10.33
N THR A 45 0.50 0.04 -11.57
CA THR A 45 1.90 0.29 -11.97
C THR A 45 2.51 1.45 -11.18
N CYS A 46 1.76 2.54 -10.97
CA CYS A 46 2.16 3.67 -10.15
C CYS A 46 2.43 3.24 -8.71
N MET A 47 1.51 2.51 -8.07
CA MET A 47 1.71 2.02 -6.70
C MET A 47 2.92 1.10 -6.59
N LYS A 48 3.13 0.18 -7.53
CA LYS A 48 4.31 -0.70 -7.55
C LYS A 48 5.62 0.08 -7.76
N VAL A 49 5.59 1.16 -8.55
CA VAL A 49 6.74 2.08 -8.70
C VAL A 49 6.99 2.84 -7.40
N MET A 50 5.96 3.43 -6.79
CA MET A 50 6.05 4.13 -5.50
C MET A 50 6.60 3.21 -4.40
N ALA A 51 6.12 1.95 -4.34
CA ALA A 51 6.60 0.91 -3.43
C ALA A 51 8.05 0.46 -3.68
N GLY A 52 8.64 0.83 -4.82
CA GLY A 52 9.98 0.36 -5.22
C GLY A 52 10.02 -1.14 -5.54
N LEU A 53 8.89 -1.72 -5.97
CA LEU A 53 8.76 -3.16 -6.27
C LEU A 53 9.09 -3.52 -7.71
N ILE A 54 9.03 -2.54 -8.62
CA ILE A 54 9.35 -2.74 -10.04
C ILE A 54 10.37 -1.71 -10.54
N PRO A 55 11.21 -2.05 -11.53
CA PRO A 55 12.19 -1.10 -12.06
C PRO A 55 11.55 0.12 -12.73
N PHE A 56 12.11 1.30 -12.49
CA PHE A 56 11.74 2.59 -13.08
C PHE A 56 12.98 3.45 -13.35
N LYS A 57 12.85 4.58 -14.06
CA LYS A 57 13.86 5.66 -14.18
C LYS A 57 13.49 6.84 -13.28
N GLY A 58 14.48 7.63 -12.85
CA GLY A 58 14.27 8.73 -11.91
C GLY A 58 14.50 8.30 -10.46
N GLU A 59 14.01 9.14 -9.53
CA GLU A 59 14.20 8.98 -8.09
C GLU A 59 12.88 9.17 -7.32
N ILE A 60 12.75 8.42 -6.23
CA ILE A 60 11.68 8.57 -5.24
C ILE A 60 12.34 8.76 -3.88
N LEU A 61 11.90 9.77 -3.12
CA LEU A 61 12.33 10.09 -1.76
C LEU A 61 11.15 9.89 -0.80
N LEU A 62 11.39 9.25 0.35
CA LEU A 62 10.46 9.24 1.47
C LEU A 62 10.95 10.18 2.57
N GLN A 63 10.01 10.87 3.24
CA GLN A 63 10.30 11.79 4.35
C GLN A 63 11.40 12.81 4.04
N GLY A 64 11.48 13.26 2.78
CA GLY A 64 12.45 14.24 2.29
C GLY A 64 13.89 13.73 2.09
N ASN A 65 14.31 12.61 2.68
CA ASN A 65 15.73 12.20 2.69
C ASN A 65 16.01 10.72 2.39
N VAL A 66 15.03 9.82 2.46
CA VAL A 66 15.24 8.40 2.19
C VAL A 66 15.04 8.09 0.72
N SER A 67 16.14 8.13 -0.05
CA SER A 67 16.16 7.77 -1.48
C SER A 67 15.95 6.27 -1.74
N SER A 68 15.05 5.96 -2.67
CA SER A 68 14.84 4.62 -3.26
C SER A 68 16.07 4.03 -3.96
N ARG A 69 17.02 4.88 -4.37
CA ARG A 69 18.27 4.47 -5.04
C ARG A 69 19.42 4.30 -4.07
N GLN A 70 19.61 5.29 -3.19
CA GLN A 70 20.76 5.33 -2.28
C GLN A 70 20.50 4.52 -1.00
N HIS A 71 19.24 4.43 -0.55
CA HIS A 71 18.84 3.76 0.68
C HIS A 71 17.76 2.69 0.45
N PRO A 72 17.93 1.75 -0.50
CA PRO A 72 16.83 0.88 -0.96
C PRO A 72 16.23 -0.01 0.14
N VAL A 73 17.03 -0.45 1.11
CA VAL A 73 16.54 -1.25 2.25
C VAL A 73 15.70 -0.39 3.18
N GLN A 74 16.20 0.77 3.59
CA GLN A 74 15.47 1.70 4.45
C GLN A 74 14.20 2.22 3.78
N PHE A 75 14.27 2.56 2.49
CA PHE A 75 13.13 2.95 1.67
C PHE A 75 12.03 1.90 1.76
N ARG A 76 12.37 0.63 1.47
CA ARG A 76 11.40 -0.47 1.56
C ARG A 76 10.91 -0.74 2.97
N ARG A 77 11.64 -0.38 4.04
CA ARG A 77 11.13 -0.47 5.42
C ARG A 77 10.08 0.59 5.74
N LEU A 78 10.15 1.75 5.08
CA LEU A 78 9.23 2.87 5.29
C LEU A 78 7.99 2.85 4.40
N ILE A 79 7.91 1.94 3.44
CA ILE A 79 6.74 1.80 2.57
C ILE A 79 6.22 0.36 2.53
N ASN A 80 4.91 0.22 2.69
CA ASN A 80 4.19 -1.04 2.58
C ASN A 80 3.19 -1.00 1.44
N TYR A 81 2.89 -2.15 0.86
CA TYR A 81 1.99 -2.28 -0.29
C TYR A 81 1.11 -3.52 -0.12
N ALA A 82 -0.22 -3.33 -0.19
CA ALA A 82 -1.18 -4.41 -0.33
C ALA A 82 -1.66 -4.47 -1.78
N GLU A 83 -1.44 -5.60 -2.46
CA GLU A 83 -1.83 -5.75 -3.87
C GLU A 83 -3.36 -5.89 -4.04
N ALA A 84 -3.85 -5.53 -5.23
CA ALA A 84 -5.24 -5.78 -5.65
C ALA A 84 -5.56 -7.28 -5.60
N GLU A 85 -4.69 -8.08 -6.21
CA GLU A 85 -4.73 -9.54 -6.25
C GLU A 85 -3.43 -10.10 -5.66
N PRO A 86 -3.38 -10.39 -4.35
CA PRO A 86 -2.15 -10.84 -3.70
C PRO A 86 -1.74 -12.22 -4.19
N LEU A 87 -0.44 -12.42 -4.38
CA LEU A 87 0.15 -13.70 -4.76
C LEU A 87 1.28 -14.05 -3.78
N TYR A 88 1.12 -15.17 -3.09
CA TYR A 88 2.13 -15.72 -2.19
C TYR A 88 2.43 -17.18 -2.54
N PRO A 89 3.62 -17.71 -2.20
CA PRO A 89 3.92 -19.12 -2.38
C PRO A 89 2.87 -20.00 -1.69
N SER A 90 2.25 -20.88 -2.46
CA SER A 90 1.05 -21.62 -2.03
C SER A 90 1.28 -22.58 -0.87
N PHE A 91 2.52 -23.02 -0.66
CA PHE A 91 2.92 -23.93 0.41
C PHE A 91 3.21 -23.23 1.75
N LEU A 92 3.36 -21.91 1.76
CA LEU A 92 3.56 -21.15 3.00
C LEU A 92 2.23 -20.98 3.73
N THR A 93 2.28 -20.83 5.04
CA THR A 93 1.12 -20.43 5.85
C THR A 93 1.06 -18.90 6.00
N GLY A 94 -0.10 -18.37 6.42
CA GLY A 94 -0.20 -16.98 6.82
C GLY A 94 0.76 -16.62 7.96
N ARG A 95 1.03 -17.55 8.88
CA ARG A 95 1.97 -17.38 9.99
C ARG A 95 3.41 -17.26 9.50
N ASP A 96 3.82 -18.07 8.53
CA ASP A 96 5.16 -17.95 7.93
C ASP A 96 5.37 -16.58 7.29
N LEU A 97 4.35 -16.07 6.61
CA LEU A 97 4.37 -14.74 6.01
C LEU A 97 4.40 -13.63 7.06
N LEU A 98 3.62 -13.75 8.14
CA LEU A 98 3.65 -12.79 9.25
C LEU A 98 5.03 -12.75 9.91
N GLU A 99 5.62 -13.91 10.20
CA GLU A 99 6.97 -13.97 10.77
C GLU A 99 8.01 -13.37 9.82
N LEU A 100 7.92 -13.63 8.52
CA LEU A 100 8.80 -13.01 7.53
C LEU A 100 8.69 -11.48 7.55
N TYR A 101 7.47 -10.94 7.58
CA TYR A 101 7.25 -9.49 7.56
C TYR A 101 7.67 -8.84 8.89
N LEU A 102 7.32 -9.43 10.03
CA LEU A 102 7.73 -8.96 11.35
C LEU A 102 9.26 -8.97 11.51
N ASN A 103 9.96 -9.98 11.00
CA ASN A 103 11.41 -10.07 11.10
C ASN A 103 12.14 -9.10 10.14
N THR A 104 11.51 -8.69 9.03
CA THR A 104 12.15 -7.81 8.03
C THR A 104 11.75 -6.34 8.17
N LYS A 105 10.49 -6.07 8.51
CA LYS A 105 9.94 -4.71 8.71
C LYS A 105 9.96 -4.30 10.18
N GLY A 106 9.92 -5.26 11.11
CA GLY A 106 9.64 -5.01 12.52
C GLY A 106 8.13 -4.95 12.78
N GLY A 107 7.74 -4.33 13.88
CA GLY A 107 6.35 -4.14 14.27
C GLY A 107 6.08 -4.73 15.66
N ASP A 108 5.03 -4.22 16.30
CA ASP A 108 4.56 -4.77 17.56
C ASP A 108 3.76 -6.06 17.29
N ARG A 109 4.23 -7.17 17.86
CA ARG A 109 3.61 -8.48 17.67
C ARG A 109 2.22 -8.55 18.30
N GLU A 110 1.98 -7.84 19.40
CA GLU A 110 0.68 -7.80 20.05
C GLU A 110 -0.31 -6.97 19.21
N GLU A 111 0.13 -5.82 18.67
CA GLU A 111 -0.69 -5.02 17.77
C GLU A 111 -1.08 -5.81 16.50
N ILE A 112 -0.13 -6.50 15.87
CA ILE A 112 -0.41 -7.30 14.68
C ILE A 112 -1.33 -8.50 14.98
N GLN A 113 -1.20 -9.10 16.16
CA GLN A 113 -2.09 -10.16 16.60
C GLN A 113 -3.53 -9.64 16.80
N ASP A 114 -3.72 -8.47 17.43
CA ASP A 114 -5.03 -7.82 17.55
C ASP A 114 -5.65 -7.53 16.17
N ILE A 115 -4.86 -6.97 15.25
CA ILE A 115 -5.33 -6.71 13.88
C ILE A 115 -5.74 -8.03 13.19
N SER A 116 -4.95 -9.09 13.36
CA SER A 116 -5.23 -10.41 12.82
C SER A 116 -6.58 -10.95 13.32
N GLU A 117 -6.87 -10.84 14.61
CA GLU A 117 -8.13 -11.28 15.22
C GLU A 117 -9.33 -10.43 14.75
N ARG A 118 -9.14 -9.11 14.68
CA ARG A 118 -10.19 -8.19 14.22
C ARG A 118 -10.56 -8.44 12.75
N MET A 119 -9.59 -8.73 11.90
CA MET A 119 -9.81 -9.14 10.50
C MET A 119 -10.27 -10.61 10.34
N GLY A 120 -10.19 -11.41 11.41
CA GLY A 120 -10.50 -12.84 11.41
C GLY A 120 -9.49 -13.69 10.64
N VAL A 121 -8.24 -13.21 10.50
CA VAL A 121 -7.13 -13.92 9.85
C VAL A 121 -6.59 -15.03 10.76
N ASP A 122 -6.64 -14.83 12.07
CA ASP A 122 -6.20 -15.74 13.13
C ASP A 122 -6.79 -17.15 12.99
N ILE A 123 -8.04 -17.24 12.55
CA ILE A 123 -8.81 -18.50 12.39
C ILE A 123 -8.12 -19.48 11.42
N TYR A 124 -7.45 -18.95 10.40
CA TYR A 124 -6.88 -19.75 9.32
C TYR A 124 -5.38 -19.51 9.10
N VAL A 125 -4.74 -18.67 9.92
CA VAL A 125 -3.35 -18.22 9.73
C VAL A 125 -2.33 -19.35 9.66
N ASN A 126 -2.64 -20.50 10.27
CA ASN A 126 -1.78 -21.69 10.30
C ASN A 126 -2.03 -22.64 9.11
N ASN A 127 -3.02 -22.36 8.27
CA ASN A 127 -3.30 -23.17 7.08
C ASN A 127 -2.39 -22.72 5.92
N PRO A 128 -2.04 -23.62 4.98
CA PRO A 128 -1.34 -23.23 3.78
C PRO A 128 -2.14 -22.24 2.93
N VAL A 129 -1.48 -21.26 2.32
CA VAL A 129 -2.09 -20.26 1.43
C VAL A 129 -2.87 -20.93 0.29
N SER A 130 -2.47 -22.12 -0.16
CA SER A 130 -3.21 -22.89 -1.17
C SER A 130 -4.67 -23.18 -0.80
N SER A 131 -5.04 -23.16 0.49
CA SER A 131 -6.42 -23.39 0.93
C SER A 131 -7.23 -22.11 1.13
N TYR A 132 -6.65 -20.94 0.85
CA TYR A 132 -7.30 -19.66 1.12
C TYR A 132 -8.28 -19.31 0.00
N SER A 133 -9.45 -18.78 0.39
CA SER A 133 -10.28 -18.04 -0.56
C SER A 133 -9.60 -16.73 -0.96
N SER A 134 -10.08 -16.11 -2.05
CA SER A 134 -9.60 -14.78 -2.46
C SER A 134 -9.77 -13.73 -1.34
N GLY A 135 -10.87 -13.78 -0.59
CA GLY A 135 -11.09 -12.91 0.57
C GLY A 135 -10.15 -13.18 1.73
N MET A 136 -9.86 -14.44 2.04
CA MET A 136 -8.87 -14.80 3.07
C MET A 136 -7.48 -14.28 2.69
N LEU A 137 -7.11 -14.41 1.42
CA LEU A 137 -5.84 -13.94 0.87
C LEU A 137 -5.73 -12.42 0.88
N LYS A 138 -6.82 -11.72 0.54
CA LYS A 138 -6.92 -10.26 0.62
C LYS A 138 -6.76 -9.76 2.05
N LYS A 139 -7.45 -10.36 3.03
CA LYS A 139 -7.32 -10.01 4.45
C LYS A 139 -5.90 -10.25 4.98
N LEU A 140 -5.25 -11.35 4.58
CA LEU A 140 -3.84 -11.57 4.92
C LEU A 140 -2.93 -10.47 4.33
N SER A 141 -3.11 -10.12 3.05
CA SER A 141 -2.32 -9.04 2.41
C SER A 141 -2.49 -7.69 3.11
N LEU A 142 -3.72 -7.35 3.49
CA LEU A 142 -4.01 -6.14 4.26
C LEU A 142 -3.32 -6.17 5.62
N LEU A 143 -3.45 -7.26 6.38
CA LEU A 143 -2.76 -7.45 7.66
C LEU A 143 -1.24 -7.25 7.51
N LEU A 144 -0.61 -7.87 6.51
CA LEU A 144 0.82 -7.75 6.26
C LEU A 144 1.24 -6.30 5.96
N ALA A 145 0.38 -5.50 5.32
CA ALA A 145 0.67 -4.10 5.02
C ALA A 145 0.70 -3.18 6.25
N PHE A 146 0.15 -3.60 7.39
CA PHE A 146 0.21 -2.87 8.66
C PHE A 146 1.43 -3.23 9.52
N THR A 147 2.29 -4.16 9.09
CA THR A 147 3.52 -4.52 9.82
C THR A 147 4.61 -3.43 9.78
N GLY A 148 5.48 -3.40 10.79
CA GLY A 148 6.56 -2.43 10.89
C GLY A 148 6.11 -1.03 11.31
N THR A 149 6.91 -0.03 10.94
CA THR A 149 6.63 1.40 11.21
C THR A 149 6.68 2.19 9.89
N PRO A 150 5.76 1.93 8.95
CA PRO A 150 5.79 2.57 7.64
C PRO A 150 5.49 4.07 7.75
N ALA A 151 6.13 4.88 6.90
CA ALA A 151 5.75 6.26 6.67
C ALA A 151 4.54 6.35 5.71
N LEU A 152 4.42 5.40 4.79
CA LEU A 152 3.38 5.33 3.77
C LEU A 152 2.90 3.89 3.56
N ILE A 153 1.58 3.69 3.56
CA ILE A 153 0.94 2.42 3.18
C ILE A 153 0.17 2.64 1.88
N LEU A 154 0.49 1.83 0.88
CA LEU A 154 -0.18 1.81 -0.41
C LEU A 154 -1.18 0.66 -0.44
N LEU A 155 -2.46 0.95 -0.66
CA LEU A 155 -3.53 -0.04 -0.64
C LEU A 155 -4.20 -0.10 -2.01
N ASP A 156 -3.97 -1.18 -2.76
CA ASP A 156 -4.51 -1.33 -4.11
C ASP A 156 -5.85 -2.09 -4.08
N GLU A 157 -6.94 -1.42 -4.44
CA GLU A 157 -8.32 -1.92 -4.41
C GLU A 157 -8.63 -2.66 -3.08
N PRO A 158 -8.47 -2.03 -1.90
CA PRO A 158 -8.54 -2.75 -0.63
C PRO A 158 -9.97 -2.97 -0.14
N LEU A 159 -10.95 -2.28 -0.73
CA LEU A 159 -12.35 -2.27 -0.28
C LEU A 159 -13.17 -3.43 -0.88
N ILE A 160 -12.61 -4.15 -1.85
CA ILE A 160 -13.28 -5.26 -2.53
C ILE A 160 -12.79 -6.61 -2.01
N THR A 161 -13.58 -7.65 -2.25
CA THR A 161 -13.21 -9.07 -1.99
C THR A 161 -13.14 -9.45 -0.49
N ILE A 162 -13.36 -8.50 0.43
CA ILE A 162 -13.47 -8.74 1.87
C ILE A 162 -14.92 -8.58 2.36
N ASP A 163 -15.23 -9.20 3.50
CA ASP A 163 -16.53 -9.08 4.15
C ASP A 163 -16.74 -7.71 4.82
N THR A 164 -17.99 -7.32 5.07
CA THR A 164 -18.35 -6.01 5.66
C THR A 164 -17.66 -5.76 7.00
N ARG A 165 -17.51 -6.79 7.84
CA ARG A 165 -16.83 -6.63 9.13
C ARG A 165 -15.36 -6.29 8.93
N ALA A 166 -14.66 -7.01 8.05
CA ALA A 166 -13.27 -6.72 7.71
C ALA A 166 -13.09 -5.33 7.07
N LEU A 167 -14.06 -4.87 6.27
CA LEU A 167 -14.06 -3.52 5.70
C LEU A 167 -14.12 -2.43 6.78
N MET A 168 -15.03 -2.57 7.76
CA MET A 168 -15.11 -1.61 8.88
C MET A 168 -13.82 -1.60 9.72
N VAL A 169 -13.21 -2.78 9.92
CA VAL A 169 -11.90 -2.88 10.59
C VAL A 169 -10.82 -2.17 9.77
N LEU A 170 -10.78 -2.34 8.46
CA LEU A 170 -9.82 -1.65 7.60
C LEU A 170 -9.93 -0.12 7.71
N TYR A 171 -11.15 0.43 7.68
CA TYR A 171 -11.37 1.86 7.85
C TYR A 171 -10.86 2.37 9.20
N ASP A 172 -11.16 1.65 10.28
CA ASP A 172 -10.67 2.00 11.61
C ASP A 172 -9.13 1.97 11.70
N LEU A 173 -8.49 0.99 11.07
CA LEU A 173 -7.03 0.91 11.02
C LEU A 173 -6.41 2.06 10.24
N ILE A 174 -6.97 2.42 9.09
CA ILE A 174 -6.50 3.57 8.31
C ILE A 174 -6.60 4.85 9.15
N ARG A 175 -7.73 5.09 9.83
CA ARG A 175 -7.89 6.24 10.73
C ARG A 175 -6.87 6.23 11.87
N THR A 176 -6.74 5.10 12.54
CA THR A 176 -5.85 4.94 13.70
C THR A 176 -4.38 5.18 13.33
N TYR A 177 -3.92 4.59 12.24
CA TYR A 177 -2.54 4.77 11.77
C TYR A 177 -2.30 6.16 11.19
N SER A 178 -3.30 6.76 10.53
CA SER A 178 -3.24 8.15 10.06
C SER A 178 -3.08 9.13 11.23
N ALA A 179 -3.82 8.92 12.32
CA ALA A 179 -3.66 9.71 13.55
C ALA A 179 -2.27 9.55 14.19
N LYS A 180 -1.61 8.38 14.02
CA LYS A 180 -0.21 8.14 14.41
C LYS A 180 0.81 8.75 13.41
N GLY A 181 0.36 9.37 12.32
CA GLY A 181 1.19 10.07 11.33
C GLY A 181 1.60 9.24 10.11
N VAL A 182 1.02 8.05 9.92
CA VAL A 182 1.22 7.22 8.73
C VAL A 182 0.38 7.74 7.58
N SER A 183 0.96 7.89 6.40
CA SER A 183 0.22 8.32 5.21
C SER A 183 -0.32 7.14 4.44
N PHE A 184 -1.39 7.37 3.67
CA PHE A 184 -2.03 6.34 2.86
C PHE A 184 -2.20 6.82 1.43
N CYS A 185 -2.04 5.90 0.48
CA CYS A 185 -2.52 6.08 -0.89
C CYS A 185 -3.39 4.88 -1.24
N ILE A 186 -4.63 5.13 -1.60
CA ILE A 186 -5.65 4.10 -1.77
C ILE A 186 -6.17 4.17 -3.21
N THR A 187 -6.19 3.05 -3.94
CA THR A 187 -7.00 2.94 -5.17
C THR A 187 -8.31 2.28 -4.82
N SER A 188 -9.38 2.72 -5.47
CA SER A 188 -10.67 2.05 -5.36
C SER A 188 -11.52 2.42 -6.57
N HIS A 189 -12.17 1.42 -7.16
CA HIS A 189 -13.26 1.61 -8.12
C HIS A 189 -14.56 2.09 -7.46
N GLN A 190 -14.73 1.79 -6.16
CA GLN A 190 -15.84 2.29 -5.36
C GLN A 190 -15.48 3.64 -4.75
N ALA A 191 -16.49 4.49 -4.55
CA ALA A 191 -16.28 5.70 -3.77
C ALA A 191 -15.82 5.33 -2.35
N LEU A 192 -14.84 6.06 -1.84
CA LEU A 192 -14.51 5.97 -0.42
C LEU A 192 -15.70 6.54 0.38
N ASP A 193 -16.04 5.87 1.48
CA ASP A 193 -17.07 6.36 2.36
C ASP A 193 -16.56 7.62 3.09
N GLU A 194 -17.19 8.76 2.81
CA GLU A 194 -16.79 10.07 3.36
C GLU A 194 -17.06 10.16 4.88
N GLU A 195 -17.98 9.35 5.41
CA GLU A 195 -18.22 9.25 6.86
C GLU A 195 -17.11 8.47 7.55
N GLU A 196 -16.47 7.54 6.84
CA GLU A 196 -15.38 6.71 7.37
C GLU A 196 -13.99 7.33 7.13
N LEU A 197 -13.73 7.96 5.98
CA LEU A 197 -12.40 8.48 5.62
C LEU A 197 -12.45 9.89 5.03
N THR A 198 -11.82 10.83 5.73
CA THR A 198 -11.48 12.14 5.16
C THR A 198 -10.18 12.06 4.36
N VAL A 199 -10.26 12.25 3.06
CA VAL A 199 -9.08 12.30 2.18
C VAL A 199 -8.44 13.69 2.20
N THR A 200 -7.11 13.71 2.19
CA THR A 200 -6.28 14.93 2.07
C THR A 200 -6.29 15.48 0.65
N GLY A 201 -6.39 14.60 -0.36
CA GLY A 201 -6.45 15.01 -1.75
C GLY A 201 -6.66 13.83 -2.69
N THR A 202 -7.03 14.13 -3.92
CA THR A 202 -7.26 13.11 -4.94
C THR A 202 -6.14 13.16 -5.98
N LEU A 203 -5.52 12.01 -6.24
CA LEU A 203 -4.53 11.84 -7.29
C LEU A 203 -5.22 11.25 -8.51
N LYS A 204 -5.02 11.86 -9.69
CA LYS A 204 -5.57 11.34 -10.95
C LYS A 204 -4.43 10.83 -11.83
N VAL A 205 -4.49 9.55 -12.18
CA VAL A 205 -3.62 8.94 -13.18
C VAL A 205 -4.30 9.05 -14.54
N ALA A 206 -3.76 9.89 -15.41
CA ALA A 206 -4.26 10.08 -16.76
C ALA A 206 -3.11 10.46 -17.70
N HIS A 207 -3.21 10.05 -18.96
CA HIS A 207 -2.21 10.37 -19.98
C HIS A 207 -0.75 10.07 -19.56
N LYS A 208 -0.54 8.97 -18.81
CA LYS A 208 0.76 8.52 -18.27
C LYS A 208 1.35 9.45 -17.20
N ASN A 209 0.62 10.45 -16.73
CA ASN A 209 1.07 11.36 -15.67
C ASN A 209 0.16 11.24 -14.44
N ILE A 210 0.56 11.89 -13.35
CA ILE A 210 -0.21 11.98 -12.11
C ILE A 210 -0.36 13.44 -11.75
N THR A 211 -1.59 13.85 -11.47
CA THR A 211 -1.91 15.19 -10.96
C THR A 211 -2.60 15.09 -9.62
N LEU A 212 -2.26 16.02 -8.72
CA LEU A 212 -2.97 16.21 -7.45
C LEU A 212 -4.07 17.25 -7.66
N SER A 213 -5.30 16.90 -7.29
CA SER A 213 -6.49 17.77 -7.29
C SER A 213 -7.07 17.93 -5.90
#